data_AF-A0A8S9MUZ8-F1
#
_entry.id   AF-A0A8S9MUZ8-F1
#
_cell.length_a   1.000
_cell.length_b   1.000
_cell.length_c   1.000
_cell.angle_alpha   90.00
_cell.angle_beta   90.00
_cell.angle_gamma   90.00
#
_symmetry.space_group_name_H-M   'P 1'
#
loop_
_entity.id
_entity.type
_entity.pdbx_description
1 polymer ?
#
loop_
_entity_poly.entity_id
_entity_poly.type
_entity_poly.pdbx_seq_one_letter_code
_entity_poly.pdbx_strand_id
1 'polypeptide(L)'
;MGRRVSSDPDPLQDYCVSPPLSPHQHIFLNGNLCKDPTKVTVYDFTTSALSKPGNTGANQFMTNVTLTTTSNLPGLNTMGLTMGRLDFGASGVVPPHVHPRASEVTVCLDGVLLVGFVDTELGFSCLWAD
;
A
#
# COMPACT_ATOMS: atom_id res chain seq x y z
N MET A 1 -10.84 -18.53 -20.61
CA MET A 1 -10.16 -18.89 -19.34
C MET A 1 -10.21 -17.67 -18.43
N GLY A 2 -11.10 -17.67 -17.43
CA GLY A 2 -11.20 -16.57 -16.46
C GLY A 2 -9.98 -16.56 -15.55
N ARG A 3 -9.26 -15.45 -15.50
CA ARG A 3 -8.13 -15.24 -14.59
C ARG A 3 -8.70 -15.19 -13.17
N ARG A 4 -8.51 -16.26 -12.38
CA ARG A 4 -8.84 -16.23 -10.94
C ARG A 4 -7.83 -15.28 -10.28
N VAL A 5 -8.33 -14.17 -9.77
CA VAL A 5 -7.57 -13.28 -8.87
C VAL A 5 -7.77 -13.82 -7.46
N SER A 6 -6.68 -13.94 -6.71
CA SER A 6 -6.71 -14.32 -5.29
C SER A 6 -6.23 -13.12 -4.49
N SER A 7 -6.82 -12.94 -3.31
CA SER A 7 -6.24 -12.11 -2.25
C SER A 7 -4.94 -12.72 -1.74
N ASP A 8 -4.25 -11.96 -0.89
CA ASP A 8 -3.12 -12.48 -0.11
C ASP A 8 -3.55 -13.71 0.71
N PRO A 9 -2.66 -14.72 0.89
CA PRO A 9 -2.95 -15.88 1.73
C PRO A 9 -3.20 -15.51 3.19
N ASP A 10 -4.11 -16.22 3.85
CA ASP A 10 -4.38 -16.05 5.28
C ASP A 10 -3.13 -16.36 6.13
N PRO A 11 -2.90 -15.62 7.24
CA PRO A 11 -1.81 -15.91 8.15
C PRO A 11 -2.01 -17.25 8.87
N LEU A 12 -0.92 -18.00 9.05
CA LEU A 12 -0.91 -19.30 9.75
C LEU A 12 -0.47 -19.18 11.23
N GLN A 13 -0.17 -17.97 11.68
CA GLN A 13 0.32 -17.62 13.01
C GLN A 13 0.03 -16.14 13.28
N ASP A 14 0.12 -15.71 14.55
CA ASP A 14 -0.20 -14.35 14.97
C ASP A 14 0.57 -13.25 14.21
N TYR A 15 1.84 -13.50 13.88
CA TYR A 15 2.66 -12.59 13.08
C TYR A 15 3.80 -13.30 12.36
N CYS A 16 4.24 -12.71 11.25
CA CYS A 16 5.45 -13.11 10.51
C CYS A 16 6.17 -11.84 10.03
N VAL A 17 6.89 -11.17 10.93
CA VAL A 17 7.61 -9.92 10.62
C VAL A 17 8.64 -10.15 9.51
N SER A 18 8.66 -9.31 8.47
CA SER A 18 9.70 -9.41 7.43
C SER A 18 11.08 -9.07 8.01
N PRO A 19 12.13 -9.89 7.80
CA PRO A 19 13.48 -9.51 8.17
C PRO A 19 13.98 -8.36 7.29
N PRO A 20 15.02 -7.62 7.73
CA PRO A 20 15.73 -6.68 6.87
C PRO A 20 16.24 -7.37 5.60
N LEU A 21 16.24 -6.66 4.48
CA LEU A 21 16.80 -7.17 3.22
C LEU A 21 18.26 -7.58 3.44
N SER A 22 18.55 -8.85 3.22
CA SER A 22 19.91 -9.39 3.28
C SER A 22 20.44 -9.62 1.86
N PRO A 23 21.63 -9.12 1.50
CA PRO A 23 22.27 -9.42 0.22
C PRO A 23 22.62 -10.90 0.06
N HIS A 24 22.53 -11.70 1.13
CA HIS A 24 22.79 -13.15 1.14
C HIS A 24 21.50 -13.97 1.27
N GLN A 25 20.32 -13.39 0.98
CA GLN A 25 19.09 -14.15 0.96
C GLN A 25 19.00 -14.97 -0.34
N HIS A 26 19.18 -16.29 -0.22
CA HIS A 26 19.13 -17.23 -1.35
C HIS A 26 17.80 -17.99 -1.47
N ILE A 27 16.85 -17.73 -0.57
CA ILE A 27 15.54 -18.39 -0.56
C ILE A 27 14.50 -17.43 -1.16
N PHE A 28 13.80 -17.92 -2.19
CA PHE A 28 12.70 -17.24 -2.86
C PHE A 28 11.40 -17.96 -2.55
N LEU A 29 10.38 -17.20 -2.15
CA LEU A 29 9.01 -17.68 -1.91
C LEU A 29 8.00 -16.59 -2.26
N ASN A 30 6.71 -16.91 -2.21
CA ASN A 30 5.67 -15.90 -2.31
C ASN A 30 5.60 -15.09 -1.01
N GLY A 31 5.83 -13.78 -1.06
CA GLY A 31 5.92 -12.90 0.11
C GLY A 31 7.35 -12.77 0.65
N ASN A 32 7.50 -12.66 1.96
CA ASN A 32 8.81 -12.56 2.63
C ASN A 32 8.98 -13.67 3.69
N LEU A 33 10.25 -14.00 3.98
CA LEU A 33 10.61 -14.83 5.13
C LEU A 33 10.12 -14.18 6.44
N CYS A 34 9.99 -14.97 7.50
CA CYS A 34 9.73 -14.46 8.84
C CYS A 34 11.05 -14.23 9.59
N LYS A 35 11.13 -13.10 10.28
CA LYS A 35 12.14 -12.80 11.30
C LYS A 35 12.00 -13.78 12.47
N ASP A 36 13.12 -14.12 13.09
CA ASP A 36 13.15 -14.93 14.32
C ASP A 36 12.22 -14.31 15.38
N PRO A 37 11.20 -15.06 15.88
CA PRO A 37 10.23 -14.53 16.84
C PRO A 37 10.86 -14.00 18.12
N THR A 38 12.03 -14.52 18.52
CA THR A 38 12.77 -14.06 19.71
C THR A 38 13.41 -12.68 19.52
N LYS A 39 13.50 -12.20 18.28
CA LYS A 39 14.08 -10.89 17.90
C LYS A 39 13.01 -9.88 17.49
N VAL A 40 11.73 -10.26 17.54
CA VAL A 40 10.60 -9.37 17.22
C VAL A 40 10.39 -8.38 18.36
N THR A 41 10.14 -7.12 18.00
CA THR A 41 9.92 -6.04 18.95
C THR A 41 8.70 -5.22 18.53
N VAL A 42 8.17 -4.39 19.45
CA VAL A 42 7.06 -3.49 19.17
C VAL A 42 7.32 -2.55 17.98
N TYR A 43 8.59 -2.18 17.74
CA TYR A 43 8.97 -1.30 16.65
C TYR A 43 8.76 -1.93 15.27
N ASP A 44 8.71 -3.26 15.17
CA ASP A 44 8.41 -3.96 13.92
C ASP A 44 6.95 -3.73 13.47
N PHE A 45 6.08 -3.29 14.38
CA PHE A 45 4.64 -3.07 14.16
C PHE A 45 4.24 -1.59 14.17
N THR A 46 5.20 -0.67 14.20
CA THR A 46 4.93 0.77 14.22
C THR A 46 5.65 1.47 13.09
N THR A 47 5.00 2.47 12.49
CA THR A 47 5.64 3.30 11.47
C THR A 47 5.17 4.75 11.57
N SER A 48 6.07 5.68 11.33
CA SER A 48 5.75 7.10 11.15
C SER A 48 5.78 7.50 9.67
N ALA A 49 5.89 6.55 8.75
CA ALA A 49 6.03 6.82 7.31
C ALA A 49 4.90 7.71 6.76
N LEU A 50 3.67 7.54 7.28
CA LEU A 50 2.48 8.29 6.84
C LEU A 50 2.19 9.55 7.68
N SER A 51 3.04 9.88 8.64
CA SER A 51 2.77 10.94 9.63
C SER A 51 2.89 12.37 9.09
N LYS A 52 3.51 12.55 7.91
CA LYS A 52 3.76 13.86 7.32
C LYS A 52 3.29 13.90 5.87
N PRO A 53 2.82 15.06 5.39
CA PRO A 53 2.58 15.28 3.97
C PRO A 53 3.85 15.06 3.15
N GLY A 54 3.71 14.45 1.98
CA GLY A 54 4.77 14.36 0.99
C GLY A 54 4.94 15.63 0.15
N ASN A 55 6.03 15.70 -0.62
CA ASN A 55 6.31 16.85 -1.49
C ASN A 55 5.59 16.72 -2.83
N THR A 56 4.48 17.43 -2.98
CA THR A 56 3.67 17.42 -4.21
C THR A 56 4.35 18.16 -5.37
N GLY A 57 5.23 19.14 -5.09
CA GLY A 57 5.97 19.87 -6.11
C GLY A 57 7.15 19.10 -6.74
N ALA A 58 7.39 17.86 -6.31
CA ALA A 58 8.52 17.06 -6.79
C ALA A 58 8.31 16.43 -8.18
N ASN A 59 7.09 16.44 -8.71
CA ASN A 59 6.77 15.87 -10.02
C ASN A 59 5.67 16.65 -10.75
N GLN A 60 5.57 16.44 -12.06
CA GLN A 60 4.62 17.11 -12.94
C GLN A 60 3.14 16.84 -12.65
N PHE A 61 2.83 15.74 -11.94
CA PHE A 61 1.45 15.39 -11.59
C PHE A 61 0.98 16.09 -10.32
N MET A 62 1.86 16.85 -9.65
CA MET A 62 1.55 17.59 -8.43
C MET A 62 0.94 16.71 -7.32
N THR A 63 1.35 15.44 -7.25
CA THR A 63 0.84 14.46 -6.29
C THR A 63 2.01 13.70 -5.66
N ASN A 64 1.93 13.37 -4.38
CA ASN A 64 2.86 12.46 -3.73
C ASN A 64 2.12 11.24 -3.18
N VAL A 65 2.68 10.04 -3.40
CA VAL A 65 2.18 8.80 -2.81
C VAL A 65 3.25 8.23 -1.88
N THR A 66 2.92 8.14 -0.59
CA THR A 66 3.76 7.49 0.42
C THR A 66 3.10 6.17 0.83
N LEU A 67 3.79 5.05 0.64
CA LEU A 67 3.25 3.71 0.92
C LEU A 67 3.88 3.10 2.17
N THR A 68 3.10 2.34 2.92
CA THR A 68 3.65 1.36 3.84
C THR A 68 4.09 0.12 3.08
N THR A 69 5.27 -0.38 3.40
CA THR A 69 5.82 -1.62 2.83
C THR A 69 6.48 -2.42 3.94
N THR A 70 6.90 -3.65 3.66
CA THR A 70 7.66 -4.44 4.63
C THR A 70 9.03 -3.84 4.98
N SER A 71 9.49 -2.79 4.29
CA SER A 71 10.72 -2.09 4.66
C SER A 71 10.51 -1.02 5.74
N ASN A 72 9.34 -0.39 5.79
CA ASN A 72 9.04 0.69 6.74
C ASN A 72 7.94 0.34 7.76
N LEU A 73 7.25 -0.79 7.57
CA LEU A 73 6.36 -1.42 8.54
C LEU A 73 6.48 -2.97 8.37
N PRO A 74 7.55 -3.57 8.89
CA PRO A 74 7.87 -4.99 8.66
C PRO A 74 6.79 -5.98 9.12
N GLY A 75 6.00 -5.60 10.13
CA GLY A 75 4.89 -6.38 10.66
C GLY A 75 3.68 -6.52 9.74
N LEU A 76 3.63 -5.82 8.60
CA LEU A 76 2.57 -6.01 7.59
C LEU A 76 2.64 -7.36 6.87
N ASN A 77 3.79 -8.02 6.89
CA ASN A 77 3.97 -9.28 6.18
C ASN A 77 2.97 -10.33 6.71
N THR A 78 2.30 -11.00 5.78
CA THR A 78 1.17 -11.95 5.98
C THR A 78 -0.14 -11.38 6.52
N MET A 79 -0.28 -10.06 6.67
CA MET A 79 -1.50 -9.46 7.25
C MET A 79 -2.60 -9.15 6.22
N GLY A 80 -2.31 -9.24 4.91
CA GLY A 80 -3.28 -8.99 3.84
C GLY A 80 -3.75 -7.53 3.72
N LEU A 81 -3.05 -6.59 4.34
CA LEU A 81 -3.37 -5.17 4.32
C LEU A 81 -2.13 -4.32 4.03
N THR A 82 -2.35 -3.19 3.37
CA THR A 82 -1.37 -2.12 3.19
C THR A 82 -2.06 -0.77 3.26
N MET A 83 -1.33 0.27 3.63
CA MET A 83 -1.82 1.64 3.70
C MET A 83 -0.96 2.56 2.84
N GLY A 84 -1.58 3.62 2.33
CA GLY A 84 -0.91 4.69 1.62
C GLY A 84 -1.45 6.04 2.08
N ARG A 85 -0.58 7.05 2.04
CA ARG A 85 -0.98 8.46 2.14
C ARG A 85 -0.76 9.10 0.77
N LEU A 86 -1.81 9.75 0.28
CA LEU A 86 -1.77 10.54 -0.93
C LEU A 86 -1.91 12.02 -0.55
N ASP A 87 -1.02 12.86 -1.07
CA ASP A 87 -1.09 14.31 -0.91
C ASP A 87 -1.17 14.94 -2.30
N PHE A 88 -2.07 15.91 -2.47
CA PHE A 88 -2.35 16.57 -3.75
C PHE A 88 -2.04 18.08 -3.67
N GLY A 89 -1.40 18.62 -4.70
CA GLY A 89 -1.33 20.06 -4.93
C GLY A 89 -2.63 20.61 -5.52
N ALA A 90 -2.69 21.93 -5.75
CA ALA A 90 -3.91 22.65 -6.21
C ALA A 90 -4.50 22.17 -7.56
N SER A 91 -3.80 21.31 -8.30
CA SER A 91 -4.30 20.61 -9.48
C SER A 91 -3.66 19.22 -9.60
N GLY A 92 -3.36 18.62 -8.45
CA GLY A 92 -2.75 17.29 -8.37
C GLY A 92 -3.66 16.24 -8.99
N VAL A 93 -3.07 15.30 -9.72
CA VAL A 93 -3.78 14.17 -10.30
C VAL A 93 -3.02 12.87 -10.00
N VAL A 94 -3.76 11.80 -9.74
CA VAL A 94 -3.24 10.44 -9.93
C VAL A 94 -3.76 9.98 -11.29
N PRO A 95 -2.89 9.74 -12.29
CA PRO A 95 -3.34 9.24 -13.59
C PRO A 95 -4.11 7.91 -13.46
N PRO A 96 -4.94 7.56 -14.45
CA PRO A 96 -5.59 6.25 -14.50
C PRO A 96 -4.59 5.13 -14.28
N HIS A 97 -4.83 4.30 -13.28
CA HIS A 97 -3.96 3.19 -12.88
C HIS A 97 -4.80 2.02 -12.35
N VAL A 98 -4.13 0.90 -12.05
CA VAL A 98 -4.78 -0.31 -11.54
C VAL A 98 -3.98 -0.94 -10.41
N HIS A 99 -4.68 -1.53 -9.45
CA HIS A 99 -4.12 -2.41 -8.44
C HIS A 99 -4.41 -3.87 -8.84
N PRO A 100 -3.45 -4.60 -9.42
CA PRO A 100 -3.72 -5.90 -10.05
C PRO A 100 -4.04 -7.04 -9.06
N ARG A 101 -3.90 -6.80 -7.75
CA ARG A 101 -4.03 -7.82 -6.69
C ARG A 101 -4.77 -7.32 -5.44
N ALA A 102 -5.33 -6.11 -5.45
CA ALA A 102 -5.98 -5.54 -4.28
C ALA A 102 -7.11 -4.60 -4.69
N SER A 103 -8.14 -4.54 -3.85
CA SER A 103 -9.09 -3.42 -3.85
C SER A 103 -8.50 -2.28 -3.02
N GLU A 104 -8.88 -1.05 -3.35
CA GLU A 104 -8.49 0.15 -2.60
C GLU A 104 -9.71 0.73 -1.89
N VAL A 105 -9.52 1.16 -0.64
CA VAL A 105 -10.47 2.02 0.08
C VAL A 105 -9.74 3.31 0.41
N THR A 106 -10.25 4.42 -0.09
CA THR A 106 -9.66 5.76 0.09
C THR A 106 -10.55 6.58 1.02
N VAL A 107 -9.93 7.29 1.97
CA VAL A 107 -10.62 8.22 2.87
C VAL A 107 -10.00 9.61 2.67
N CYS A 108 -10.82 10.60 2.32
CA CYS A 108 -10.38 11.99 2.28
C CYS A 108 -10.22 12.50 3.71
N LEU A 109 -9.05 13.06 4.03
CA LEU A 109 -8.77 13.60 5.36
C LEU A 109 -8.83 15.12 5.43
N ASP A 110 -8.59 15.78 4.29
CA ASP A 110 -8.58 17.23 4.15
C ASP A 110 -8.73 17.62 2.67
N GLY A 111 -9.48 18.68 2.40
CA GLY A 111 -9.80 19.15 1.05
C GLY A 111 -10.98 18.42 0.41
N VAL A 112 -11.03 18.46 -0.93
CA VAL A 112 -12.08 17.82 -1.74
C VAL A 112 -11.41 17.14 -2.93
N LEU A 113 -11.72 15.87 -3.14
CA LEU A 113 -11.13 15.06 -4.20
C LEU A 113 -12.21 14.51 -5.14
N LEU A 114 -12.02 14.68 -6.45
CA LEU A 114 -12.78 13.93 -7.44
C LEU A 114 -12.16 12.54 -7.59
N VAL A 115 -12.91 11.50 -7.21
CA VAL A 115 -12.48 10.10 -7.34
C VAL A 115 -13.35 9.41 -8.37
N GLY A 116 -12.74 8.64 -9.26
CA GLY A 116 -13.48 7.84 -10.23
C GLY A 116 -12.82 6.51 -10.53
N PHE A 117 -13.63 5.56 -10.98
CA PHE A 117 -13.17 4.25 -11.45
C PHE A 117 -13.81 3.93 -12.80
N VAL A 118 -13.11 3.10 -13.57
CA VAL A 118 -13.59 2.56 -14.85
C VAL A 118 -13.80 1.07 -14.68
N ASP A 119 -14.99 0.60 -14.99
CA ASP A 119 -15.30 -0.84 -14.96
C ASP A 119 -14.86 -1.56 -16.25
N THR A 120 -15.06 -2.87 -16.29
CA THR A 120 -14.66 -3.70 -17.44
C THR A 120 -15.57 -3.56 -18.67
N GLU A 121 -16.70 -2.85 -18.53
CA GLU A 121 -17.62 -2.50 -19.61
C GLU A 121 -17.37 -1.07 -20.13
N LEU A 122 -16.27 -0.45 -19.70
CA LEU A 122 -15.91 0.95 -19.98
C LEU A 122 -16.88 1.98 -19.39
N GLY A 123 -17.70 1.57 -18.42
CA GLY A 123 -18.48 2.45 -17.59
C GLY A 123 -17.57 3.30 -16.70
N PHE A 124 -17.83 4.60 -16.64
CA PHE A 124 -17.09 5.54 -15.81
C PHE A 124 -18.00 6.10 -14.72
N SER A 125 -17.55 5.99 -13.47
CA SER A 125 -18.26 6.52 -12.31
C SER A 125 -17.36 7.48 -11.55
N CYS A 126 -17.91 8.63 -11.15
CA CYS A 126 -17.22 9.66 -10.38
C CYS A 126 -18.01 10.03 -9.12
N LEU A 127 -17.28 10.30 -8.05
CA LEU A 127 -17.80 10.75 -6.77
C LEU A 127 -16.87 11.84 -6.23
N TRP A 128 -17.46 12.84 -5.56
CA TRP A 128 -16.69 13.77 -4.74
C TRP A 128 -16.50 13.13 -3.37
N ALA A 129 -15.26 13.13 -2.89
CA ALA A 129 -14.92 12.80 -1.52
C ALA A 129 -14.52 14.10 -0.81
N ASP A 130 -15.22 14.42 0.26
CA ASP A 130 -15.06 15.59 1.12
C ASP A 130 -15.01 15.20 2.61
#